data_AF-A0A4P8WIG0-F1
#
_entry.id   AF-A0A4P8WIG0-F1
#
_cell.length_a   1.000
_cell.length_b   1.000
_cell.length_c   1.000
_cell.angle_alpha   90.00
_cell.angle_beta   90.00
_cell.angle_gamma   90.00
#
_symmetry.space_group_name_H-M   'P 1'
#
loop_
_entity.id
_entity.type
_entity.pdbx_description
1 polymer ?
#
loop_
_entity_poly.entity_id
_entity_poly.type
_entity_poly.pdbx_seq_one_letter_code
_entity_poly.pdbx_strand_id
1 'polypeptide(L)'
;MATEIYSTDFKPESGKIVELPSNIKRITTDRLGSPQLGYGTLHIGVGGIGEITEYVILAVDEGEIELESGSQFLAVDCATEKAFYAVPRSEY
;
A
#
# COMPACT_ATOMS: atom_id res chain seq x y z
N MET A 1 13.00 -3.08 -21.10
CA MET A 1 12.88 -3.37 -19.66
C MET A 1 12.66 -2.03 -18.97
N ALA A 2 11.55 -1.83 -18.27
CA ALA A 2 11.36 -0.60 -17.50
C ALA A 2 12.24 -0.71 -16.25
N THR A 3 13.24 0.16 -16.12
CA THR A 3 14.11 0.23 -14.94
C THR A 3 13.27 0.67 -13.74
N GLU A 4 13.13 -0.18 -12.73
CA GLU A 4 12.60 0.22 -11.42
C GLU A 4 13.62 1.14 -10.75
N ILE A 5 13.20 2.33 -10.32
CA ILE A 5 14.09 3.36 -9.75
C ILE A 5 13.87 3.48 -8.24
N TYR A 6 12.71 3.06 -7.76
CA TYR A 6 12.36 3.07 -6.35
C TYR A 6 11.65 1.77 -5.98
N SER A 7 12.01 1.20 -4.83
CA SER A 7 11.36 0.05 -4.23
C SER A 7 11.32 0.24 -2.71
N THR A 8 10.17 -0.01 -2.09
CA THR A 8 10.00 0.09 -0.63
C THR A 8 9.07 -0.99 -0.13
N ASP A 9 9.38 -1.53 1.04
CA ASP A 9 8.58 -2.53 1.75
C ASP A 9 8.13 -1.96 3.08
N PHE A 10 6.83 -2.01 3.36
CA PHE A 10 6.29 -1.51 4.60
C PHE A 10 5.11 -2.32 5.12
N LYS A 11 4.96 -2.32 6.44
CA LYS A 11 3.72 -2.72 7.10
C LYS A 11 2.66 -1.63 6.86
N PRO A 12 1.53 -1.92 6.19
CA PRO A 12 0.45 -0.96 5.99
C PRO A 12 -0.30 -0.76 7.31
N GLU A 13 -0.54 0.50 7.65
CA GLU A 13 -1.32 0.89 8.83
C GLU A 13 -2.10 2.15 8.46
N SER A 14 -3.40 2.20 8.75
CA SER A 14 -4.23 3.35 8.40
C SER A 14 -3.75 4.61 9.11
N GLY A 15 -3.61 5.71 8.40
CA GLY A 15 -3.02 6.97 8.86
C GLY A 15 -1.49 7.03 8.76
N LYS A 16 -0.82 5.94 8.38
CA LYS A 16 0.64 5.93 8.21
C LYS A 16 1.05 6.70 6.97
N ILE A 17 2.04 7.58 7.12
CA ILE A 17 2.66 8.27 5.99
C ILE A 17 3.77 7.37 5.42
N VAL A 18 3.77 7.22 4.10
CA VAL A 18 4.80 6.50 3.35
C VAL A 18 5.21 7.30 2.12
N GLU A 19 6.47 7.16 1.72
CA GLU A 19 6.98 7.72 0.49
C GLU A 19 6.78 6.72 -0.64
N LEU A 20 6.08 7.09 -1.71
CA LEU A 20 5.84 6.21 -2.85
C LEU A 20 6.17 6.94 -4.15
N PRO A 21 6.56 6.19 -5.21
CA PRO A 21 6.76 6.77 -6.52
C PRO A 21 5.41 7.12 -7.14
N SER A 22 5.33 8.29 -7.75
CA SER A 22 4.14 8.77 -8.48
C SER A 22 3.64 7.81 -9.58
N ASN A 23 4.53 6.97 -10.13
CA ASN A 23 4.16 5.94 -11.10
C ASN A 23 4.54 4.54 -10.57
N ILE A 24 3.61 3.96 -9.80
CA ILE A 24 3.72 2.59 -9.32
C ILE A 24 3.64 1.63 -10.53
N LYS A 25 4.65 0.77 -10.67
CA LYS A 25 4.71 -0.26 -11.73
C LYS A 25 4.42 -1.65 -11.20
N ARG A 26 4.72 -1.89 -9.93
CA ARG A 26 4.62 -3.19 -9.31
C ARG A 26 4.20 -3.04 -7.85
N ILE A 27 3.30 -3.93 -7.44
CA ILE A 27 2.94 -4.11 -6.04
C ILE A 27 3.10 -5.59 -5.72
N THR A 28 3.78 -5.88 -4.61
CA THR A 28 3.92 -7.22 -4.04
C THR A 28 3.36 -7.21 -2.62
N THR A 29 2.75 -8.31 -2.24
CA THR A 29 2.09 -8.44 -0.93
C THR A 29 2.51 -9.75 -0.31
N ASP A 30 3.12 -9.66 0.87
CA ASP A 30 3.64 -10.82 1.58
C ASP A 30 3.17 -10.77 3.03
N ARG A 31 2.80 -11.92 3.58
CA ARG A 31 2.41 -12.03 4.98
C ARG A 31 3.54 -12.64 5.78
N LEU A 32 4.15 -11.84 6.64
CA LEU A 32 5.28 -12.24 7.46
C LEU A 32 4.81 -12.60 8.87
N GLY A 33 5.16 -13.80 9.34
CA GLY A 33 4.85 -14.30 10.68
C GLY A 33 4.17 -15.67 10.65
N SER A 34 4.35 -16.44 11.73
CA SER A 34 3.81 -17.79 11.85
C SER A 34 2.30 -17.77 12.14
N PRO A 35 1.47 -18.56 11.44
CA PRO A 35 0.03 -18.69 11.71
C PRO A 35 -0.30 -19.11 13.14
N GLN A 36 0.65 -19.74 13.83
CA GLN A 36 0.51 -20.29 15.18
C GLN A 36 0.46 -19.22 16.28
N LEU A 37 0.91 -17.99 16.02
CA LEU A 37 0.91 -16.88 16.98
C LEU A 37 -0.15 -15.80 16.65
N GLY A 38 -1.04 -16.08 15.68
CA GLY A 38 -2.05 -15.15 15.17
C GLY A 38 -1.94 -14.95 13.66
N TYR A 39 -2.71 -13.99 13.15
CA TYR A 39 -2.60 -13.57 11.75
C TYR A 39 -1.31 -12.78 11.58
N GLY A 40 -0.39 -13.31 10.75
CA GLY A 40 0.89 -12.64 10.44
C GLY A 40 0.69 -11.20 9.96
N THR A 41 1.77 -10.43 9.95
CA THR A 41 1.75 -9.02 9.52
C THR A 41 1.77 -8.95 7.99
N LEU A 42 0.84 -8.18 7.39
CA LEU A 42 0.91 -7.87 5.96
C LEU A 42 2.08 -6.90 5.72
N HIS A 43 2.86 -7.18 4.69
CA HIS A 43 3.87 -6.30 4.13
C HIS A 43 3.52 -6.02 2.67
N ILE A 44 3.62 -4.75 2.30
CA ILE A 44 3.40 -4.28 0.93
C ILE A 44 4.74 -3.78 0.41
N GLY A 45 5.18 -4.40 -0.68
CA GLY A 45 6.30 -3.94 -1.50
C GLY A 45 5.78 -3.13 -2.67
N VAL A 46 6.29 -1.91 -2.87
CA VAL A 46 5.91 -1.05 -3.98
C VAL A 46 7.16 -0.71 -4.79
N GLY A 47 7.11 -1.04 -6.08
CA GLY A 47 8.15 -0.75 -7.06
C GLY A 47 7.65 0.20 -8.15
N GLY A 48 8.44 1.21 -8.50
CA GLY A 48 8.02 2.20 -9.49
C GLY A 48 9.11 3.15 -9.96
N ILE A 49 8.66 4.17 -10.70
CA ILE A 49 9.49 5.24 -11.26
C ILE A 49 8.80 6.60 -11.07
N GLY A 50 9.56 7.68 -11.21
CA GLY A 50 9.04 9.05 -11.11
C GLY A 50 9.42 9.72 -9.81
N GLU A 51 8.78 10.86 -9.52
CA GLU A 51 9.00 11.59 -8.28
C GLU A 51 8.44 10.82 -7.10
N ILE A 52 9.19 10.82 -6.00
CA ILE A 52 8.77 10.27 -4.72
C ILE A 52 7.94 11.35 -4.03
N THR A 53 6.73 11.00 -3.60
CA THR A 53 5.89 11.89 -2.81
C THR A 53 5.31 11.18 -1.60
N GLU A 54 4.85 11.96 -0.62
CA GLU A 54 4.24 11.42 0.58
C GLU A 54 2.79 11.04 0.32
N TYR A 55 2.44 9.82 0.72
CA TYR A 55 1.09 9.30 0.71
C TYR A 55 0.66 8.90 2.12
N VAL A 56 -0.62 9.06 2.41
CA VAL A 56 -1.28 8.52 3.60
C VAL A 56 -1.90 7.18 3.24
N ILE A 57 -1.54 6.12 3.96
CA ILE A 57 -2.18 4.83 3.84
C ILE A 57 -3.52 4.88 4.55
N LEU A 58 -4.57 4.47 3.88
CA LEU A 58 -5.90 4.30 4.46
C LEU A 58 -6.32 2.83 4.32
N ALA A 59 -7.09 2.38 5.31
CA ALA A 59 -7.68 1.06 5.32
C ALA A 59 -9.20 1.19 5.46
N VAL A 60 -9.94 0.47 4.63
CA VAL A 60 -11.40 0.31 4.75
C VAL A 60 -11.74 -1.16 4.88
N ASP A 61 -12.83 -1.45 5.57
CA ASP A 61 -13.39 -2.79 5.59
C ASP A 61 -13.90 -3.15 4.17
N GLU A 62 -14.00 -4.45 3.88
CA GLU A 62 -14.40 -4.96 2.56
C GLU A 62 -15.76 -4.37 2.13
N GLY A 63 -15.79 -3.77 0.92
CA GLY A 63 -16.96 -3.08 0.38
C GLY A 63 -16.64 -2.27 -0.87
N GLU A 64 -17.64 -1.57 -1.40
CA GLU A 64 -17.42 -0.60 -2.47
C GLU A 64 -16.78 0.68 -1.91
N ILE A 65 -15.67 1.08 -2.52
CA ILE A 65 -14.92 2.28 -2.17
C ILE A 65 -14.67 3.07 -3.46
N GLU A 66 -15.08 4.33 -3.46
CA GLU A 66 -14.65 5.29 -4.47
C GLU A 66 -13.31 5.89 -4.04
N LEU A 67 -12.29 5.70 -4.88
CA LEU A 67 -10.98 6.26 -4.66
C LEU A 67 -10.91 7.69 -5.17
N GLU A 68 -10.45 8.62 -4.33
CA GLU A 68 -10.20 10.00 -4.74
C GLU A 68 -9.14 10.07 -5.84
N SER A 69 -9.17 11.13 -6.64
CA SER A 69 -8.23 11.31 -7.75
C SER A 69 -6.79 11.28 -7.26
N GLY A 70 -5.95 10.44 -7.89
CA GLY A 70 -4.55 10.28 -7.49
C GLY A 70 -4.31 9.23 -6.40
N SER A 71 -5.37 8.68 -5.81
CA SER A 71 -5.26 7.53 -4.91
C SER A 71 -4.78 6.28 -5.65
N GLN A 72 -4.00 5.46 -4.95
CA GLN A 72 -3.43 4.22 -5.47
C GLN A 72 -3.90 3.05 -4.62
N PHE A 73 -4.61 2.11 -5.24
CA PHE A 73 -4.92 0.85 -4.58
C PHE A 73 -3.64 0.06 -4.33
N LEU A 74 -3.47 -0.46 -3.12
CA LEU A 74 -2.28 -1.22 -2.75
C LEU A 74 -2.59 -2.72 -2.66
N ALA A 75 -3.49 -3.13 -1.76
CA ALA A 75 -3.72 -4.54 -1.48
C ALA A 75 -5.04 -4.77 -0.74
N VAL A 76 -5.58 -5.99 -0.83
CA VAL A 76 -6.58 -6.49 0.12
C VAL A 76 -5.91 -7.52 1.03
N ASP A 77 -6.15 -7.40 2.33
CA ASP A 77 -5.71 -8.38 3.32
C ASP A 77 -6.82 -9.36 3.68
N CYS A 78 -6.80 -10.55 3.07
CA CYS A 78 -7.88 -11.53 3.22
C CYS A 78 -8.11 -12.05 4.66
N ALA A 79 -7.18 -11.85 5.60
CA ALA A 79 -7.43 -12.28 6.98
C ALA A 79 -7.82 -11.15 7.94
N THR A 80 -7.76 -9.88 7.49
CA THR A 80 -8.42 -8.78 8.21
C THR A 80 -9.63 -8.25 7.47
N GLU A 81 -9.90 -8.74 6.24
CA GLU A 81 -10.96 -8.27 5.35
C GLU A 81 -10.86 -6.77 5.09
N LYS A 82 -9.62 -6.25 5.02
CA LYS A 82 -9.35 -4.82 4.81
C LYS A 82 -8.71 -4.57 3.46
N ALA A 83 -9.20 -3.54 2.77
CA ALA A 83 -8.57 -2.99 1.58
C ALA A 83 -7.70 -1.79 1.98
N PHE A 84 -6.44 -1.81 1.55
CA PHE A 84 -5.46 -0.76 1.75
C PHE A 84 -5.23 0.02 0.46
N TYR A 85 -5.25 1.34 0.56
CA TYR A 85 -4.96 2.27 -0.52
C TYR A 85 -4.14 3.45 0.00
N ALA A 86 -3.47 4.15 -0.90
CA ALA A 86 -2.61 5.29 -0.61
C ALA A 86 -3.20 6.54 -1.25
N VAL A 87 -3.40 7.60 -0.47
CA VAL A 87 -3.88 8.90 -0.94
C VAL A 87 -2.74 9.90 -0.89
N PRO A 88 -2.51 10.74 -1.91
CA PRO A 88 -1.48 11.78 -1.84
C PRO A 88 -1.71 12.66 -0.60
N ARG A 89 -0.66 12.95 0.17
CA ARG A 89 -0.78 13.78 1.38
C ARG A 89 -1.36 15.18 1.10
N SER A 90 -1.19 15.69 -0.11
CA SER A 90 -1.77 16.98 -0.51
C SER A 90 -3.29 16.99 -0.56
N GLU A 91 -3.92 15.83 -0.72
CA GLU A 91 -5.38 15.67 -0.85
C GLU A 91 -6.05 15.23 0.47
N TYR A 92 -5.26 14.84 1.49
CA TYR A 92 -5.71 14.38 2.81
C TYR A 92 -5.69 15.49 3.87
#